data_AF-F0TFE5-F1
#
_entry.id   AF-F0TFE5-F1
#
_cell.length_a   1.000
_cell.length_b   1.000
_cell.length_c   1.000
_cell.angle_alpha   90.00
_cell.angle_beta   90.00
_cell.angle_gamma   90.00
#
_symmetry.space_group_name_H-M   'P 1'
#
loop_
_entity.id
_entity.type
_entity.pdbx_description
1 polymer ?
#
loop_
_entity_poly.entity_id
_entity_poly.type
_entity_poly.pdbx_seq_one_letter_code
_entity_poly.pdbx_strand_id
1 'polypeptide(L)'
;MACRSYIEQLPGGKNVFSLFAVPALLICIIFWVSLVLDGCNKLWKMFQERKAYKMYVHYLLNLSSDKYNIVNDLYTSMHHQGEFKYNDTDIRDLMKKGIIELAQSGNIISKYEINDPTLIFLLTPTALEAIKNNYDKFKR
;
A
#
# COMPACT_ATOMS: atom_id res chain seq x y z
N MET A 1 38.99 23.34 20.85
CA MET A 1 39.40 23.34 22.27
C MET A 1 39.62 24.73 22.85
N ALA A 2 40.10 25.72 22.09
CA ALA A 2 40.39 27.06 22.62
C ALA A 2 39.15 27.83 23.14
N CYS A 3 38.01 27.83 22.42
CA CYS A 3 36.83 28.61 22.84
C CYS A 3 36.19 28.17 24.18
N ARG A 4 36.32 26.89 24.55
CA ARG A 4 35.81 26.36 25.82
C ARG A 4 36.61 26.90 27.02
N SER A 5 37.93 27.05 26.85
CA SER A 5 38.84 27.58 27.87
C SER A 5 38.56 29.04 28.22
N TYR A 6 38.17 29.86 27.23
CA TYR A 6 37.93 31.29 27.46
C TYR A 6 36.60 31.57 28.16
N ILE A 7 35.57 30.76 27.93
CA ILE A 7 34.24 30.94 28.54
C ILE A 7 34.25 30.43 29.99
N GLU A 8 34.99 29.37 30.30
CA GLU A 8 35.09 28.82 31.66
C GLU A 8 35.93 29.69 32.63
N GLN A 9 36.73 30.65 32.12
CA GLN A 9 37.58 31.56 32.92
C GLN A 9 36.89 32.85 33.38
N LEU A 10 35.68 33.17 32.88
CA LEU A 10 34.89 34.31 33.35
C LEU A 10 34.11 33.95 34.64
N PRO A 11 33.95 34.87 35.61
CA PRO A 11 33.16 34.60 36.82
C PRO A 11 31.71 34.27 36.43
N GLY A 12 31.26 33.05 36.77
CA GLY A 12 29.94 32.52 36.36
C GLY A 12 29.88 31.92 34.95
N GLY A 13 30.98 31.90 34.20
CA GLY A 13 31.03 31.40 32.81
C GLY A 13 30.69 29.91 32.65
N LYS A 14 30.93 29.10 33.69
CA LYS A 14 30.44 27.71 33.76
C LYS A 14 28.91 27.63 33.76
N ASN A 15 28.24 28.54 34.44
CA ASN A 15 26.77 28.59 34.51
C ASN A 15 26.18 29.12 33.19
N VAL A 16 26.84 30.09 32.54
CA VAL A 16 26.43 30.61 31.23
C VAL A 16 26.59 29.53 30.16
N PHE A 17 27.73 28.82 30.15
CA PHE A 17 27.95 27.71 29.23
C PHE A 17 26.96 26.57 29.46
N SER A 18 26.68 26.17 30.71
CA SER A 18 25.68 25.15 31.00
C SER A 18 24.26 25.59 30.60
N LEU A 19 23.92 26.86 30.76
CA LEU A 19 22.61 27.42 30.38
C LEU A 19 22.34 27.27 28.88
N PHE A 20 23.36 27.40 28.02
CA PHE A 20 23.21 27.26 26.56
C PHE A 20 23.50 25.85 26.06
N ALA A 21 24.46 25.13 26.66
CA ALA A 21 24.85 23.80 26.23
C ALA A 21 23.79 22.73 26.56
N VAL A 22 23.11 22.83 27.71
CA VAL A 22 22.10 21.85 28.12
C VAL A 22 20.87 21.84 27.21
N PRO A 23 20.25 23.00 26.87
CA PRO A 23 19.15 23.04 25.90
C PRO A 23 19.57 22.58 24.51
N ALA A 24 20.76 22.97 24.05
CA ALA A 24 21.28 22.54 22.76
C ALA A 24 21.45 21.01 22.69
N LEU A 25 21.96 20.39 23.75
CA LEU A 25 22.03 18.93 23.86
C LEU A 25 20.65 18.28 23.86
N LEU A 26 19.68 18.83 24.58
CA LEU A 26 18.31 18.32 24.59
C LEU A 26 17.66 18.37 23.20
N ILE A 27 17.82 19.48 22.47
CA ILE A 27 17.31 19.62 21.09
C ILE A 27 17.98 18.58 20.18
N CYS A 28 19.30 18.40 20.30
CA CYS A 28 20.02 17.38 19.53
C CYS A 28 19.49 15.97 19.83
N ILE A 29 19.24 15.64 21.10
CA ILE A 29 18.69 14.32 21.48
C ILE A 29 17.30 14.14 20.88
N ILE A 30 16.41 15.13 20.99
CA ILE A 30 15.06 15.08 20.42
C ILE A 30 15.14 14.89 18.90
N PHE A 31 16.02 15.62 18.22
CA PHE A 31 16.21 15.49 16.77
C PHE A 31 16.68 14.10 16.37
N TRP A 32 17.65 13.52 17.08
CA TRP A 32 18.11 12.16 16.85
C TRP A 32 17.01 11.11 17.07
N VAL A 33 16.21 11.26 18.13
CA VAL A 33 15.07 10.38 18.39
C VAL A 33 14.04 10.46 17.26
N SER A 34 13.71 11.66 16.78
CA SER A 34 12.79 11.84 15.64
C SER A 34 13.31 11.18 14.37
N LEU A 35 14.59 11.36 14.02
CA LEU A 35 15.19 10.71 12.86
C LEU A 35 15.14 9.18 12.94
N VAL A 36 15.40 8.61 14.13
CA VAL A 36 15.32 7.16 14.35
C VAL A 36 13.88 6.68 14.21
N LEU A 37 12.91 7.39 14.78
CA LEU A 37 11.49 7.04 14.66
C LEU A 37 11.00 7.09 13.22
N ASP A 38 11.38 8.12 12.46
CA ASP A 38 11.03 8.22 11.04
C ASP A 38 11.66 7.09 10.21
N GLY A 39 12.92 6.75 10.49
CA GLY A 39 13.59 5.61 9.90
C GLY A 39 12.87 4.29 10.19
N CYS A 40 12.54 4.04 11.46
CA CYS A 40 11.78 2.86 11.88
C CYS A 40 10.39 2.81 11.23
N ASN A 41 9.67 3.93 11.17
CA ASN A 41 8.36 4.01 10.53
C ASN A 41 8.42 3.70 9.04
N LYS A 42 9.45 4.20 8.34
CA LYS A 42 9.64 3.91 6.91
C LYS A 42 9.91 2.41 6.68
N LEU A 43 10.79 1.82 7.48
CA LEU A 43 11.08 0.38 7.41
C LEU A 43 9.84 -0.46 7.74
N TRP A 44 9.07 -0.05 8.75
CA TRP A 44 7.83 -0.72 9.13
C TRP A 44 6.79 -0.68 8.01
N LYS A 45 6.59 0.49 7.39
CA LYS A 45 5.69 0.65 6.23
C LYS A 45 6.12 -0.25 5.07
N MET A 46 7.41 -0.24 4.70
CA MET A 46 7.92 -1.13 3.65
C MET A 46 7.70 -2.61 3.97
N PHE A 47 7.85 -3.01 5.24
CA PHE A 47 7.61 -4.39 5.65
C PHE A 47 6.12 -4.76 5.56
N GLN A 48 5.23 -3.88 6.02
CA GLN A 48 3.79 -4.08 5.95
C GLN A 48 3.30 -4.14 4.50
N GLU A 49 3.80 -3.28 3.61
CA GLU A 49 3.49 -3.29 2.18
C GLU A 49 3.90 -4.62 1.53
N ARG A 50 5.12 -5.09 1.81
CA ARG A 50 5.59 -6.40 1.32
C ARG A 50 4.74 -7.55 1.85
N LYS A 51 4.35 -7.50 3.12
CA LYS A 51 3.48 -8.51 3.73
C LYS A 51 2.08 -8.50 3.10
N ALA A 52 1.50 -7.32 2.90
CA ALA A 52 0.21 -7.13 2.26
C ALA A 52 0.24 -7.65 0.81
N TYR A 53 1.28 -7.33 0.03
CA TYR A 53 1.45 -7.85 -1.32
C TYR A 53 1.56 -9.38 -1.34
N LYS A 54 2.32 -9.99 -0.42
CA LYS A 54 2.39 -11.45 -0.29
C LYS A 54 1.03 -12.07 0.01
N MET A 55 0.25 -11.47 0.92
CA MET A 55 -1.11 -11.92 1.22
C MET A 55 -2.04 -11.78 0.02
N TYR A 56 -1.91 -10.68 -0.73
CA TYR A 56 -2.65 -10.45 -1.96
C TYR A 56 -2.36 -11.51 -3.02
N VAL A 57 -1.08 -11.77 -3.30
CA VAL A 57 -0.67 -12.83 -4.26
C VAL A 57 -1.14 -14.20 -3.78
N HIS A 58 -1.00 -14.50 -2.48
CA HIS A 58 -1.48 -15.77 -1.92
C HIS A 58 -3.00 -15.93 -2.08
N TYR A 59 -3.76 -14.85 -1.91
CA TYR A 59 -5.21 -14.88 -2.13
C TYR A 59 -5.55 -15.13 -3.60
N LEU A 60 -4.88 -14.42 -4.51
CA LEU A 60 -5.10 -14.54 -5.95
C LEU A 60 -4.73 -15.93 -6.49
N LEU A 61 -3.71 -16.58 -5.92
CA LEU A 61 -3.31 -17.94 -6.29
C LEU A 61 -4.19 -19.04 -5.67
N ASN A 62 -4.98 -18.72 -4.64
CA ASN A 62 -5.86 -19.68 -3.96
C ASN A 62 -7.33 -19.25 -4.05
N LEU A 63 -7.74 -18.73 -5.21
CA LEU A 63 -9.14 -18.39 -5.47
C LEU A 63 -9.99 -19.67 -5.52
N SER A 64 -11.26 -19.55 -5.10
CA SER A 64 -12.27 -20.59 -5.35
C SER A 64 -12.49 -20.75 -6.85
N SER A 65 -12.96 -21.92 -7.30
CA SER A 65 -13.17 -22.24 -8.72
C SER A 65 -13.95 -21.15 -9.46
N ASP A 66 -15.03 -20.63 -8.88
CA ASP A 66 -15.88 -19.62 -9.53
C ASP A 66 -15.17 -18.26 -9.68
N LYS A 67 -14.52 -17.80 -8.60
CA LYS A 67 -13.70 -16.57 -8.62
C LYS A 67 -12.50 -16.68 -9.56
N TYR A 68 -11.88 -17.85 -9.60
CA TYR A 68 -10.77 -18.13 -10.50
C TYR A 68 -11.22 -18.05 -11.95
N ASN A 69 -12.37 -18.65 -12.29
CA ASN A 69 -12.93 -18.59 -13.64
C ASN A 69 -13.17 -17.14 -14.07
N ILE A 70 -13.79 -16.31 -13.21
CA ILE A 70 -13.98 -14.88 -13.47
C ILE A 70 -12.65 -14.18 -13.77
N VAL A 71 -11.63 -14.39 -12.93
CA VAL A 71 -10.31 -13.77 -13.10
C VAL A 71 -9.60 -14.28 -14.36
N ASN A 72 -9.73 -15.56 -14.68
CA ASN A 72 -9.15 -16.17 -15.87
C ASN A 72 -9.84 -15.69 -17.16
N ASP A 73 -11.17 -15.56 -17.14
CA ASP A 73 -11.97 -15.02 -18.25
C ASP A 73 -11.61 -13.55 -18.51
N LEU A 74 -11.45 -12.77 -17.44
CA LEU A 74 -10.89 -11.42 -17.52
C LEU A 74 -9.48 -11.47 -18.10
N TYR A 75 -8.56 -12.26 -17.54
CA TYR A 75 -7.17 -12.31 -18.00
C TYR A 75 -7.01 -12.69 -19.47
N THR A 76 -7.87 -13.58 -19.99
CA THR A 76 -7.79 -14.06 -21.38
C THR A 76 -8.47 -13.15 -22.40
N SER A 77 -9.29 -12.19 -21.95
CA SER A 77 -9.97 -11.27 -22.85
C SER A 77 -9.04 -10.19 -23.42
N MET A 78 -9.37 -9.67 -24.61
CA MET A 78 -8.53 -8.76 -25.41
C MET A 78 -8.15 -7.45 -24.69
N HIS A 79 -8.90 -7.05 -23.66
CA HIS A 79 -8.66 -5.84 -22.86
C HIS A 79 -8.65 -6.10 -21.35
N HIS A 80 -8.49 -7.35 -20.94
CA HIS A 80 -8.59 -7.77 -19.55
C HIS A 80 -9.91 -7.37 -18.86
N GLN A 81 -11.00 -7.30 -19.64
CA GLN A 81 -12.31 -6.83 -19.24
C GLN A 81 -13.41 -7.87 -19.48
N GLY A 82 -14.53 -7.76 -18.76
CA GLY A 82 -15.68 -8.66 -18.86
C GLY A 82 -16.92 -8.08 -18.20
N GLU A 83 -18.09 -8.51 -18.66
CA GLU A 83 -19.38 -8.05 -18.18
C GLU A 83 -19.90 -8.99 -17.10
N PHE A 84 -20.16 -8.44 -15.91
CA PHE A 84 -20.66 -9.21 -14.77
C PHE A 84 -21.73 -8.44 -14.01
N LYS A 85 -22.58 -9.17 -13.30
CA LYS A 85 -23.61 -8.57 -12.44
C LYS A 85 -22.99 -7.93 -11.21
N TYR A 86 -23.36 -6.69 -10.93
CA TYR A 86 -22.78 -5.95 -9.81
C TYR A 86 -23.07 -6.57 -8.44
N ASN A 87 -24.24 -7.21 -8.25
CA ASN A 87 -24.59 -7.81 -6.96
C ASN A 87 -24.05 -9.22 -6.74
N ASP A 88 -23.33 -9.80 -7.72
CA ASP A 88 -22.68 -11.09 -7.55
C ASP A 88 -21.69 -11.04 -6.37
N THR A 89 -21.82 -11.98 -5.43
CA THR A 89 -20.99 -12.02 -4.23
C THR A 89 -19.51 -12.21 -4.54
N ASP A 90 -19.19 -12.95 -5.60
CA ASP A 90 -17.80 -13.23 -5.99
C ASP A 90 -17.17 -12.00 -6.64
N ILE A 91 -17.92 -11.29 -7.49
CA ILE A 91 -17.50 -10.00 -8.07
C ILE A 91 -17.26 -8.97 -6.98
N ARG A 92 -18.19 -8.83 -6.03
CA ARG A 92 -18.05 -7.88 -4.93
C ARG A 92 -16.85 -8.21 -4.04
N ASP A 93 -16.57 -9.48 -3.81
CA ASP A 93 -15.41 -9.89 -3.03
C ASP A 93 -14.09 -9.65 -3.79
N LEU A 94 -14.02 -10.01 -5.08
CA LEU A 94 -12.87 -9.70 -5.94
C LEU A 94 -12.61 -8.19 -6.03
N MET A 95 -13.67 -7.38 -6.09
CA MET A 95 -13.58 -5.91 -6.09
C MET A 95 -13.07 -5.38 -4.75
N LYS A 96 -13.61 -5.86 -3.62
CA LYS A 96 -13.13 -5.49 -2.27
C LYS A 96 -11.66 -5.85 -2.05
N LYS A 97 -11.18 -6.92 -2.68
CA LYS A 97 -9.78 -7.35 -2.62
C LYS A 97 -8.88 -6.61 -3.62
N GLY A 98 -9.42 -5.74 -4.47
CA GLY A 98 -8.67 -4.97 -5.46
C GLY A 98 -8.08 -5.82 -6.58
N ILE A 99 -8.70 -6.97 -6.88
CA ILE A 99 -8.31 -7.82 -8.02
C ILE A 99 -8.95 -7.30 -9.30
N ILE A 100 -10.21 -6.89 -9.20
CA ILE A 100 -10.98 -6.31 -10.29
C ILE A 100 -11.45 -4.91 -9.91
N GLU A 101 -11.58 -4.04 -10.91
CA GLU A 101 -12.12 -2.70 -10.76
C GLU A 101 -13.18 -2.43 -11.83
N LEU A 102 -14.03 -1.44 -11.58
CA LEU A 102 -15.06 -1.04 -12.53
C LEU A 102 -14.42 -0.28 -13.69
N ALA A 103 -14.79 -0.62 -14.92
CA ALA A 103 -14.37 0.18 -16.07
C ALA A 103 -14.97 1.59 -16.00
N GLN A 104 -14.14 2.61 -16.20
CA GLN A 104 -14.60 4.01 -16.21
C GLN A 104 -15.44 4.36 -17.44
N SER A 105 -15.36 3.54 -18.49
CA SER A 105 -15.99 3.74 -19.79
C SER A 105 -16.81 2.50 -20.16
N GLY A 106 -17.93 2.70 -20.87
CA GLY A 106 -18.73 1.61 -21.45
C GLY A 106 -19.82 1.03 -20.55
N ASN A 107 -19.94 1.48 -19.30
CA ASN A 107 -21.03 1.07 -18.42
C ASN A 107 -22.34 1.77 -18.80
N ILE A 108 -23.18 1.09 -19.58
CA ILE A 108 -24.52 1.55 -19.94
C ILE A 108 -25.53 0.77 -19.10
N ILE A 109 -26.05 1.42 -18.06
CA ILE A 109 -27.10 0.83 -17.22
C ILE A 109 -28.41 0.83 -18.02
N SER A 110 -28.86 -0.37 -18.40
CA SER A 110 -30.16 -0.53 -19.05
C SER A 110 -31.30 -0.14 -18.09
N LYS A 111 -32.32 0.55 -18.60
CA LYS A 111 -33.49 1.00 -17.84
C LYS A 111 -34.29 -0.16 -17.21
N TYR A 112 -34.03 -1.39 -17.63
CA TYR A 112 -34.66 -2.62 -17.14
C TYR A 112 -33.87 -3.33 -16.04
N GLU A 113 -32.62 -2.92 -15.75
CA GLU A 113 -31.71 -3.56 -14.78
C GLU A 113 -31.33 -2.64 -13.61
N ILE A 114 -32.24 -1.76 -13.18
CA ILE A 114 -31.97 -0.72 -12.17
C ILE A 114 -31.48 -1.33 -10.83
N ASN A 115 -31.95 -2.53 -10.47
CA ASN A 115 -31.66 -3.16 -9.19
C ASN A 115 -30.39 -4.04 -9.19
N ASP A 116 -29.99 -4.56 -10.35
CA ASP A 116 -28.82 -5.42 -10.50
C ASP A 116 -28.20 -5.25 -11.89
N PRO A 117 -27.48 -4.14 -12.11
CA PRO A 117 -26.94 -3.82 -13.42
C PRO A 117 -25.78 -4.76 -13.78
N THR A 118 -25.75 -5.18 -15.04
CA THR A 118 -24.56 -5.78 -15.63
C THR A 118 -23.56 -4.67 -15.96
N LEU A 119 -22.35 -4.75 -15.40
CA LEU A 119 -21.30 -3.75 -15.54
C LEU A 119 -20.01 -4.40 -16.05
N ILE A 120 -19.21 -3.59 -16.73
CA ILE A 120 -17.89 -3.95 -17.22
C ILE A 120 -16.90 -3.80 -16.07
N PHE A 121 -16.25 -4.91 -15.73
CA PHE A 121 -15.13 -4.98 -14.81
C PHE A 121 -13.85 -5.26 -15.58
N LEU A 122 -12.73 -4.80 -15.04
CA LEU A 122 -11.40 -5.03 -15.58
C LEU A 122 -10.43 -5.49 -14.51
N LEU A 123 -9.42 -6.25 -14.93
CA LEU A 123 -8.37 -6.73 -14.04
C LEU A 123 -7.45 -5.57 -13.65
N THR A 124 -7.16 -5.41 -12.36
CA THR A 124 -6.26 -4.35 -11.93
C THR A 124 -4.82 -4.62 -12.40
N PRO A 125 -4.00 -3.56 -12.62
CA PRO A 125 -2.60 -3.73 -13.01
C PRO A 125 -1.80 -4.60 -12.03
N THR A 126 -2.08 -4.47 -10.73
CA THR A 126 -1.45 -5.28 -9.68
C THR A 126 -1.81 -6.76 -9.79
N ALA A 127 -3.06 -7.07 -10.14
CA ALA A 127 -3.49 -8.45 -10.39
C ALA A 127 -2.79 -9.03 -11.62
N LEU A 128 -2.71 -8.25 -12.70
CA LEU A 128 -2.02 -8.65 -13.94
C LEU A 128 -0.55 -8.95 -13.68
N GLU A 129 0.14 -8.09 -12.94
CA GLU A 129 1.55 -8.30 -12.57
C GLU A 129 1.71 -9.54 -11.69
N ALA A 130 0.83 -9.73 -10.70
CA ALA A 130 0.85 -10.90 -9.83
C ALA A 130 0.65 -12.21 -10.59
N ILE A 131 -0.30 -12.25 -11.53
CA ILE A 131 -0.55 -13.41 -12.41
C ILE A 131 0.66 -13.67 -13.30
N LYS A 132 1.17 -12.63 -13.99
CA LYS A 132 2.32 -12.76 -14.90
C LYS A 132 3.57 -13.28 -14.18
N ASN A 133 3.84 -12.80 -12.97
CA ASN A 133 4.98 -13.24 -12.16
C ASN A 133 4.80 -14.65 -11.57
N ASN A 134 3.58 -15.20 -11.55
CA ASN A 134 3.27 -16.52 -10.98
C ASN A 134 2.47 -17.40 -11.96
N TYR A 135 2.68 -17.22 -13.27
CA TYR A 135 1.84 -17.83 -14.31
C TYR A 135 1.71 -19.36 -14.18
N ASP A 136 2.80 -20.04 -13.86
CA ASP A 136 2.82 -21.51 -13.69
C ASP A 136 1.95 -22.01 -12.54
N LYS A 137 1.80 -21.19 -11.49
CA LYS A 137 0.96 -21.51 -10.33
C LYS A 137 -0.49 -21.12 -10.57
N PHE A 138 -0.70 -20.07 -11.36
CA PHE A 138 -2.04 -19.60 -11.70
C PHE A 138 -2.75 -20.55 -12.67
N LYS A 139 -2.02 -21.25 -13.55
CA LYS A 139 -2.60 -22.20 -14.52
C LYS A 139 -3.11 -23.51 -13.91
N ARG A 140 -2.79 -23.80 -12.65
CA ARG A 140 -3.15 -25.05 -11.96
C ARG A 140 -4.57 -25.01 -11.43
#